data_AF-A0A542SCY0-F1
#
_entry.id   AF-A0A542SCY0-F1
#
_cell.length_a   1.000
_cell.length_b   1.000
_cell.length_c   1.000
_cell.angle_alpha   90.00
_cell.angle_beta   90.00
_cell.angle_gamma   90.00
#
_symmetry.space_group_name_H-M   'P 1'
#
loop_
_entity.id
_entity.type
_entity.pdbx_description
1 polymer ?
#
loop_
_entity_poly.entity_id
_entity_poly.type
_entity_poly.pdbx_seq_one_letter_code
_entity_poly.pdbx_strand_id
1 'polypeptide(L)'
;MSALHTLDVRLLAALADAHLVPAERDRVLDVCDGAVEAVRGLGVAHPGRAVREVALLMLAEDAPHLDRQVRGDLARLCEVEVVRGF
;
A
#
# COMPACT_ATOMS: atom_id res chain seq x y z
N MET A 1 -14.34 -7.66 -13.44
CA MET A 1 -14.43 -6.27 -12.92
C MET A 1 -14.10 -6.33 -11.43
N SER A 2 -12.85 -6.55 -11.03
CA SER A 2 -11.62 -5.72 -11.06
C SER A 2 -11.33 -5.22 -9.63
N ALA A 3 -11.00 -6.18 -8.76
CA ALA A 3 -10.44 -5.97 -7.42
C ALA A 3 -9.30 -4.94 -7.42
N LEU A 4 -8.44 -5.05 -8.45
CA LEU A 4 -7.31 -4.18 -8.74
C LEU A 4 -7.69 -2.69 -8.82
N HIS A 5 -8.93 -2.33 -9.18
CA HIS A 5 -9.32 -0.91 -9.22
C HIS A 5 -9.67 -0.31 -7.86
N THR A 6 -9.97 -1.10 -6.82
CA THR A 6 -10.46 -0.51 -5.56
C THR A 6 -9.31 -0.04 -4.66
N LEU A 7 -8.19 -0.77 -4.63
CA LEU A 7 -7.01 -0.35 -3.87
C LEU A 7 -6.36 0.88 -4.55
N ASP A 8 -6.07 0.81 -5.84
CA ASP A 8 -5.46 1.90 -6.61
C ASP A 8 -6.18 3.23 -6.44
N VAL A 9 -7.51 3.24 -6.57
CA VAL A 9 -8.31 4.48 -6.41
C VAL A 9 -8.14 5.06 -5.01
N ARG A 10 -8.06 4.22 -3.97
CA ARG A 10 -7.90 4.67 -2.59
C ARG A 10 -6.48 5.14 -2.32
N LEU A 11 -5.47 4.47 -2.88
CA LEU A 11 -4.07 4.89 -2.79
C LEU A 11 -3.86 6.23 -3.49
N LEU A 12 -4.39 6.39 -4.71
CA LEU A 12 -4.35 7.64 -5.46
C LEU A 12 -5.02 8.79 -4.70
N ALA A 13 -6.16 8.53 -4.06
CA ALA A 13 -6.82 9.52 -3.21
C ALA A 13 -5.96 9.92 -2.01
N ALA A 14 -5.26 8.97 -1.37
CA ALA A 14 -4.35 9.25 -0.26
C ALA A 14 -3.09 10.02 -0.69
N LEU A 15 -2.72 9.96 -1.97
CA LEU A 15 -1.58 10.65 -2.56
C LEU A 15 -1.91 12.01 -3.18
N ALA A 16 -3.18 12.43 -3.17
CA ALA A 16 -3.63 13.62 -3.90
C ALA A 16 -2.84 14.90 -3.53
N ASP A 17 -2.48 15.05 -2.25
CA ASP A 17 -1.75 16.21 -1.73
C ASP A 17 -0.23 15.96 -1.63
N ALA A 18 0.26 14.79 -2.03
CA ALA A 18 1.68 14.42 -1.91
C ALA A 18 2.57 15.01 -3.03
N HIS A 19 1.97 15.68 -4.03
CA HIS A 19 2.65 16.37 -5.14
C HIS A 19 3.71 15.51 -5.89
N LEU A 20 3.47 14.20 -5.98
CA LEU A 20 4.37 13.27 -6.65
C LEU A 20 4.31 13.40 -8.18
N VAL A 21 5.47 13.26 -8.83
CA VAL A 21 5.50 13.05 -10.28
C VAL A 21 4.90 11.68 -10.62
N PRO A 22 4.38 11.47 -11.84
CA PRO A 22 3.73 10.21 -12.19
C PRO A 22 4.57 8.96 -11.89
N ALA A 23 5.86 8.97 -12.20
CA ALA A 23 6.75 7.84 -11.95
C ALA A 23 6.93 7.49 -10.47
N GLU A 24 6.94 8.49 -9.58
CA GLU A 24 7.01 8.26 -8.12
C GLU A 24 5.70 7.67 -7.60
N ARG A 25 4.58 8.17 -8.12
CA ARG A 25 3.25 7.67 -7.78
C ARG A 25 3.09 6.22 -8.19
N ASP A 26 3.45 5.88 -9.42
CA ASP A 26 3.38 4.51 -9.93
C ASP A 26 4.24 3.57 -9.08
N ARG A 27 5.47 3.98 -8.73
CA ARG A 27 6.32 3.22 -7.80
C ARG A 27 5.67 2.99 -6.43
N VAL A 28 4.99 3.99 -5.87
CA VAL A 28 4.29 3.85 -4.58
C VAL A 28 3.13 2.85 -4.69
N LEU A 29 2.40 2.86 -5.81
CA LEU A 29 1.34 1.88 -6.07
C LEU A 29 1.92 0.46 -6.18
N ASP A 30 2.98 0.28 -6.97
CA ASP A 30 3.67 -1.00 -7.14
C ASP A 30 4.17 -1.57 -5.79
N VAL A 31 4.70 -0.70 -4.92
CA VAL A 31 5.13 -1.08 -3.57
C VAL A 31 3.95 -1.56 -2.71
N CYS A 32 2.82 -0.86 -2.77
CA CYS A 32 1.62 -1.23 -2.01
C CYS A 32 1.05 -2.58 -2.49
N ASP A 33 0.98 -2.79 -3.80
CA ASP A 33 0.54 -4.04 -4.42
C ASP A 33 1.50 -5.19 -4.09
N GLY A 34 2.81 -4.93 -4.21
CA GLY A 34 3.85 -5.88 -3.84
C GLY A 34 3.74 -6.35 -2.39
N ALA A 35 3.46 -5.43 -1.46
CA ALA A 35 3.23 -5.78 -0.05
C ALA A 35 2.00 -6.67 0.14
N VAL A 36 0.89 -6.36 -0.54
CA VAL A 36 -0.36 -7.14 -0.48
C VAL A 36 -0.15 -8.55 -1.01
N GLU A 37 0.45 -8.68 -2.19
CA GLU A 37 0.71 -9.98 -2.83
C GLU A 37 1.72 -10.81 -2.03
N ALA A 38 2.77 -10.17 -1.49
CA ALA A 38 3.73 -10.85 -0.63
C ALA A 38 3.06 -11.51 0.58
N VAL A 39 2.07 -10.88 1.20
CA VAL A 39 1.42 -11.44 2.40
C VAL A 39 0.31 -12.43 2.07
N ARG A 40 -0.45 -12.22 0.99
CA ARG A 40 -1.52 -13.13 0.56
C ARG A 40 -1.00 -14.56 0.32
N GLY A 41 0.26 -14.72 -0.11
CA GLY A 41 0.88 -16.03 -0.35
C GLY A 41 1.44 -16.76 0.88
N LEU A 42 1.53 -16.11 2.06
CA LEU A 42 2.34 -16.63 3.18
C LEU A 42 1.56 -17.40 4.26
N GLY A 43 0.23 -17.36 4.26
CA GLY A 43 -0.58 -18.10 5.24
C GLY A 43 -0.35 -17.70 6.71
N VAL A 44 0.05 -16.45 6.95
CA VAL A 44 0.35 -15.94 8.29
C VAL A 44 -0.91 -15.80 9.16
N ALA A 45 -0.76 -15.93 10.48
CA ALA A 45 -1.87 -15.89 11.44
C ALA A 45 -2.63 -14.54 11.47
N HIS A 46 -1.95 -13.44 11.14
CA HIS A 46 -2.50 -12.08 11.17
C HIS A 46 -2.13 -11.33 9.89
N PRO A 47 -2.78 -11.63 8.75
CA PRO A 47 -2.36 -11.12 7.45
C PRO A 47 -2.53 -9.60 7.32
N GLY A 48 -3.56 -9.01 7.94
CA GLY A 48 -3.72 -7.55 8.00
C GLY A 48 -2.56 -6.83 8.72
N ARG A 49 -2.13 -7.36 9.88
CA ARG A 49 -0.97 -6.81 10.61
C ARG A 49 0.31 -7.01 9.81
N ALA A 50 0.50 -8.19 9.22
CA ALA A 50 1.69 -8.48 8.44
C ALA A 50 1.83 -7.54 7.23
N VAL A 51 0.78 -7.34 6.44
CA VAL A 51 0.85 -6.46 5.26
C VAL A 51 1.10 -5.01 5.65
N ARG A 52 0.54 -4.56 6.78
CA ARG A 52 0.78 -3.20 7.28
C ARG A 52 2.26 -2.97 7.56
N GLU A 53 2.90 -3.89 8.28
CA GLU A 53 4.32 -3.77 8.62
C GLU A 53 5.22 -3.88 7.38
N VAL A 54 4.88 -4.78 6.45
CA VAL A 54 5.60 -4.93 5.16
C VAL A 54 5.48 -3.65 4.33
N ALA A 55 4.27 -3.11 4.17
CA ALA A 55 4.05 -1.87 3.44
C ALA A 55 4.79 -0.69 4.08
N LEU A 56 4.77 -0.56 5.41
CA LEU A 56 5.53 0.48 6.11
C LEU A 56 7.04 0.37 5.86
N LEU A 57 7.59 -0.85 5.89
CA LEU A 57 9.00 -1.10 5.64
C LEU A 57 9.38 -0.72 4.20
N MET A 58 8.65 -1.24 3.22
CA MET A 58 8.94 -0.98 1.80
C MET A 58 8.74 0.49 1.44
N LEU A 59 7.67 1.14 1.90
CA LEU A 59 7.45 2.56 1.67
C LEU A 59 8.53 3.44 2.33
N ALA A 60 9.10 3.01 3.46
CA ALA A 60 10.20 3.74 4.07
C ALA A 60 11.51 3.63 3.28
N GLU A 61 11.71 2.54 2.55
CA GLU A 61 12.87 2.31 1.69
C GLU A 61 12.70 2.99 0.32
N ASP A 62 11.57 2.76 -0.36
CA ASP A 62 11.33 3.19 -1.74
C ASP A 62 10.82 4.63 -1.86
N ALA A 63 10.14 5.15 -0.82
CA ALA A 63 9.55 6.48 -0.80
C ALA A 63 9.86 7.24 0.50
N PRO A 64 11.14 7.42 0.87
CA PRO A 64 11.52 8.05 2.14
C PRO A 64 11.10 9.53 2.24
N HIS A 65 10.86 10.17 1.10
CA HIS A 65 10.40 11.56 0.98
C HIS A 65 8.91 11.72 1.33
N LEU A 66 8.13 10.63 1.32
CA LEU A 66 6.73 10.69 1.73
C LEU A 66 6.62 10.99 3.22
N ASP A 67 5.68 11.88 3.54
CA ASP A 67 5.34 12.18 4.91
C ASP A 67 4.97 10.90 5.67
N ARG A 68 5.34 10.86 6.95
CA ARG A 68 5.14 9.67 7.79
C ARG A 68 3.66 9.32 7.92
N GLN A 69 2.78 10.32 7.98
CA GLN A 69 1.34 10.12 8.03
C GLN A 69 0.84 9.48 6.73
N VAL A 70 1.27 10.00 5.57
CA VAL A 70 0.91 9.43 4.26
C VAL A 70 1.33 7.97 4.15
N ARG A 71 2.57 7.62 4.54
CA ARG A 71 3.02 6.22 4.57
C ARG A 71 2.18 5.34 5.49
N GLY A 72 1.76 5.87 6.64
CA GLY A 72 0.86 5.18 7.56
C GLY A 72 -0.53 4.93 6.98
N ASP A 73 -1.07 5.90 6.24
CA ASP A 73 -2.38 5.80 5.60
C ASP A 73 -2.34 4.78 4.45
N LEU A 74 -1.30 4.79 3.61
CA LEU A 74 -1.09 3.79 2.56
C LEU A 74 -0.99 2.38 3.14
N ALA A 75 -0.17 2.17 4.17
CA ALA A 75 -0.04 0.87 4.82
C ALA A 75 -1.35 0.37 5.43
N ARG A 76 -2.18 1.29 5.97
CA ARG A 76 -3.54 0.98 6.44
C ARG A 76 -4.46 0.58 5.30
N LEU A 77 -4.33 1.17 4.11
CA LEU A 77 -5.11 0.78 2.94
C LEU A 77 -4.76 -0.65 2.50
N CYS A 78 -3.47 -1.02 2.49
CA CYS A 78 -3.03 -2.39 2.23
C CYS A 78 -3.58 -3.39 3.26
N GLU A 79 -3.56 -3.03 4.55
CA GLU A 79 -4.19 -3.82 5.62
C GLU A 79 -5.67 -4.08 5.34
N VAL A 80 -6.42 -3.03 4.98
CA VAL A 80 -7.85 -3.16 4.68
C VAL A 80 -8.07 -4.05 3.47
N GLU A 81 -7.23 -3.96 2.45
CA GLU A 81 -7.32 -4.78 1.23
C GLU A 81 -7.13 -6.27 1.54
N VAL A 82 -6.12 -6.61 2.33
CA VAL A 82 -5.86 -7.99 2.74
C VAL A 82 -6.95 -8.55 3.66
N VAL A 83 -7.50 -7.73 4.55
CA VAL A 83 -8.55 -8.17 5.49
C VAL A 83 -9.91 -8.34 4.80
N ARG A 84 -10.25 -7.46 3.85
CA ARG A 84 -11.56 -7.48 3.19
C ARG A 84 -11.59 -8.38 1.94
N GLY A 85 -10.44 -8.65 1.32
CA GLY A 85 -10.29 -9.63 0.24
C GLY A 85 -11.10 -9.27 -1.01
N PHE A 86 -10.97 -8.04 -1.51
CA PHE A 86 -11.68 -7.61 -2.71
C PHE A 86 -11.09 -8.18 -3.99
#